data_AF-A0A3B1AC18-F1
#
_entry.id   AF-A0A3B1AC18-F1
#
_cell.length_a   1.000
_cell.length_b   1.000
_cell.length_c   1.000
_cell.angle_alpha   90.00
_cell.angle_beta   90.00
_cell.angle_gamma   90.00
#
_symmetry.space_group_name_H-M   'P 1'
#
loop_
_entity.id
_entity.type
_entity.pdbx_description
1 polymer ?
#
loop_
_entity_poly.entity_id
_entity_poly.type
_entity_poly.pdbx_seq_one_letter_code
_entity_poly.pdbx_strand_id
1 'polypeptide(L)'
;MLSESYKKMSHDECVELARSIMAILDSWGLNAKQLAGLLALPSGTPTRALRRYRENTPFPNDATLYERVEHIIGISDALRTSYPHNPPMAALWMKQKNKRFDGASPLQKIVTEGLEGLITVRSHVDCSYDWQVNP
;
A
#
# COMPACT_ATOMS: atom_id res chain seq x y z
N MET A 1 -10.83 -3.01 -11.65
CA MET A 1 -10.52 -2.86 -10.22
C MET A 1 -9.96 -4.18 -9.73
N LEU A 2 -8.82 -4.15 -9.04
CA LEU A 2 -8.10 -5.34 -8.58
C LEU A 2 -8.98 -6.21 -7.68
N SER A 3 -9.88 -5.57 -6.92
CA SER A 3 -10.89 -6.16 -6.02
C SER A 3 -11.81 -7.21 -6.65
N GLU A 4 -11.96 -7.26 -7.97
CA GLU A 4 -12.74 -8.30 -8.65
C GLU A 4 -11.86 -9.28 -9.44
N SER A 5 -10.67 -8.85 -9.83
CA SER A 5 -9.73 -9.70 -10.57
C SER A 5 -9.05 -10.73 -9.68
N TYR A 6 -8.79 -10.41 -8.41
CA TYR A 6 -8.04 -11.30 -7.53
C TYR A 6 -8.78 -12.62 -7.24
N LYS A 7 -10.12 -12.63 -7.32
CA LYS A 7 -10.95 -13.83 -7.15
C LYS A 7 -10.68 -14.90 -8.21
N LYS A 8 -10.07 -14.52 -9.33
CA LYS A 8 -9.73 -15.42 -10.44
C LYS A 8 -8.26 -15.82 -10.46
N MET A 9 -7.44 -15.24 -9.58
CA MET A 9 -6.02 -15.59 -9.47
C MET A 9 -5.87 -16.98 -8.86
N SER A 10 -4.90 -17.73 -9.36
CA SER A 10 -4.44 -18.96 -8.74
C SER A 10 -3.88 -18.69 -7.33
N HIS A 11 -3.72 -19.76 -6.55
CA HIS A 11 -3.13 -19.66 -5.23
C HIS A 11 -1.72 -19.05 -5.28
N ASP A 12 -0.89 -19.51 -6.21
CA ASP A 12 0.50 -19.06 -6.36
C ASP A 12 0.57 -17.59 -6.76
N GLU A 13 -0.30 -17.13 -7.66
CA GLU A 13 -0.40 -15.71 -8.02
C GLU A 13 -0.82 -14.86 -6.81
N CYS A 14 -1.73 -15.34 -5.97
CA CYS A 14 -2.12 -14.65 -4.74
C CYS A 14 -0.97 -14.56 -3.72
N VAL A 15 -0.15 -15.61 -3.64
CA VAL A 15 1.05 -15.63 -2.77
C VAL A 15 2.08 -14.62 -3.29
N GLU A 16 2.38 -14.61 -4.58
CA GLU A 16 3.35 -13.68 -5.16
C GLU A 16 2.89 -12.22 -5.07
N LEU A 17 1.59 -11.97 -5.22
CA LEU A 17 1.01 -10.65 -4.95
C LEU A 17 1.22 -10.24 -3.48
N ALA A 18 0.91 -11.13 -2.53
CA ALA A 18 1.09 -10.84 -1.11
C ALA A 18 2.55 -10.50 -0.79
N ARG A 19 3.51 -11.28 -1.31
CA ARG A 19 4.95 -11.04 -1.13
C ARG A 19 5.38 -9.69 -1.70
N SER A 20 4.90 -9.36 -2.90
CA SER A 20 5.21 -8.09 -3.58
C SER A 20 4.69 -6.89 -2.79
N ILE A 21 3.46 -6.97 -2.28
CA ILE A 21 2.88 -5.91 -1.45
C ILE A 21 3.61 -5.77 -0.12
N MET A 22 3.94 -6.88 0.53
CA MET A 22 4.73 -6.84 1.76
C MET A 22 6.10 -6.20 1.54
N ALA A 23 6.76 -6.46 0.41
CA ALA A 23 8.03 -5.81 0.06
C ALA A 23 7.90 -4.29 -0.11
N ILE A 24 6.82 -3.81 -0.74
CA ILE A 24 6.52 -2.37 -0.84
C ILE A 24 6.36 -1.77 0.56
N LEU A 25 5.52 -2.38 1.40
CA LEU A 25 5.24 -1.88 2.76
C LEU A 25 6.46 -1.94 3.68
N ASP A 26 7.32 -2.94 3.51
CA ASP A 26 8.59 -3.06 4.24
C ASP A 26 9.54 -1.91 3.86
N SER A 27 9.59 -1.51 2.58
CA SER A 27 10.38 -0.34 2.15
C SER A 27 9.93 0.97 2.81
N TRP A 28 8.61 1.09 3.06
CA TRP A 28 8.03 2.23 3.78
C TRP A 28 8.33 2.18 5.28
N GLY A 29 8.76 1.04 5.82
CA GLY A 29 9.21 0.91 7.21
C GLY A 29 8.07 0.88 8.23
N LEU A 30 6.92 0.32 7.87
CA LEU A 30 5.79 0.15 8.78
C LEU A 30 6.09 -0.90 9.85
N ASN A 31 5.72 -0.62 11.11
CA ASN A 31 5.74 -1.64 12.14
C ASN A 31 4.54 -2.59 12.02
N ALA A 32 4.57 -3.72 12.72
CA ALA A 32 3.52 -4.75 12.63
C ALA A 32 2.09 -4.24 12.89
N LYS A 33 1.92 -3.34 13.87
CA LYS A 33 0.60 -2.77 14.20
C LYS A 33 0.09 -1.87 13.07
N GLN A 34 0.96 -1.02 12.55
CA GLN A 34 0.63 -0.13 11.44
C GLN A 34 0.33 -0.91 10.17
N LEU A 35 1.11 -1.95 9.87
CA LEU A 35 0.91 -2.81 8.70
C LEU A 35 -0.42 -3.55 8.78
N ALA A 36 -0.75 -4.13 9.94
CA ALA A 36 -2.04 -4.80 10.14
C ALA A 36 -3.22 -3.82 9.99
N GLY A 37 -3.11 -2.62 10.55
CA GLY A 37 -4.13 -1.58 10.39
C GLY A 37 -4.27 -1.09 8.95
N LEU A 38 -3.15 -0.88 8.25
CA LEU A 38 -3.14 -0.42 6.87
C LEU A 38 -3.81 -1.42 5.92
N LEU A 39 -3.53 -2.72 6.10
CA LEU A 39 -4.12 -3.80 5.31
C LEU A 39 -5.55 -4.18 5.75
N ALA A 40 -6.14 -3.47 6.72
CA ALA A 40 -7.43 -3.81 7.33
C ALA A 40 -7.50 -5.25 7.86
N LEU A 41 -6.38 -5.79 8.35
CA LEU A 41 -6.36 -7.10 8.98
C LEU A 41 -7.06 -7.06 10.34
N PRO A 42 -7.63 -8.18 10.81
CA PRO A 42 -8.30 -8.23 12.11
C PRO A 42 -7.43 -7.71 13.26
N SER A 43 -8.07 -7.03 14.22
CA SER A 43 -7.39 -6.58 15.44
C SER A 43 -6.75 -7.76 16.16
N GLY A 44 -5.50 -7.61 16.60
CA GLY A 44 -4.73 -8.69 17.22
C GLY A 44 -4.09 -9.66 16.24
N THR A 45 -4.05 -9.36 14.94
CA THR A 45 -3.30 -10.15 13.95
C THR A 45 -1.86 -10.38 14.44
N PRO A 46 -1.44 -11.65 14.62
CA PRO A 46 -0.14 -11.94 15.21
C PRO A 46 0.98 -11.67 14.22
N THR A 47 2.15 -11.27 14.71
CA THR A 47 3.35 -11.01 13.87
C THR A 47 3.73 -12.20 12.99
N ARG A 48 3.50 -13.43 13.45
CA ARG A 48 3.71 -14.65 12.65
C ARG A 48 2.84 -14.70 11.39
N ALA A 49 1.61 -14.17 11.43
CA ALA A 49 0.75 -14.12 10.25
C ALA A 49 1.30 -13.13 9.23
N LEU A 50 1.77 -11.96 9.69
CA LEU A 50 2.44 -10.98 8.82
C LEU A 50 3.73 -11.53 8.21
N ARG A 51 4.47 -12.36 8.95
CA ARG A 51 5.65 -13.05 8.43
C ARG A 51 5.27 -14.03 7.31
N ARG A 52 4.20 -14.82 7.50
CA ARG A 52 3.72 -15.78 6.50
C ARG A 52 3.34 -15.13 5.16
N TYR A 53 2.80 -13.90 5.18
CA TYR A 53 2.50 -13.14 3.95
C TYR A 53 3.75 -12.71 3.16
N ARG A 54 4.92 -12.65 3.81
CA ARG A 54 6.22 -12.41 3.13
C ARG A 54 6.80 -13.67 2.51
N GLU A 55 6.30 -14.83 2.89
CA GLU A 55 6.90 -16.12 2.57
C GLU A 55 6.04 -16.90 1.57
N ASN A 56 4.88 -17.41 1.98
CA ASN A 56 4.16 -18.44 1.22
C ASN A 56 2.65 -18.48 1.47
N THR A 57 2.09 -17.47 2.11
CA THR A 57 0.65 -17.44 2.44
C THR A 57 0.01 -16.26 1.71
N PRO A 58 -1.11 -16.45 0.98
CA PRO A 58 -1.81 -15.35 0.35
C PRO A 58 -2.51 -14.49 1.41
N PHE A 59 -2.86 -13.26 1.04
CA PHE A 59 -3.74 -12.46 1.89
C PHE A 59 -5.14 -13.10 2.02
N PRO A 60 -5.89 -12.78 3.10
CA PRO A 60 -7.29 -13.16 3.20
C PRO A 60 -8.11 -12.66 1.99
N ASN A 61 -9.09 -13.45 1.57
CA ASN A 61 -10.04 -13.05 0.54
C ASN A 61 -11.04 -12.02 1.12
N ASP A 62 -10.59 -10.76 1.17
CA ASP A 62 -11.34 -9.63 1.73
C ASP A 62 -11.29 -8.44 0.78
N ALA A 63 -12.46 -7.99 0.32
CA ALA A 63 -12.56 -6.90 -0.65
C ALA A 63 -11.95 -5.58 -0.13
N THR A 64 -12.07 -5.30 1.17
CA THR A 64 -11.53 -4.08 1.79
C THR A 64 -10.01 -4.11 1.81
N LEU A 65 -9.40 -5.28 2.01
CA LEU A 65 -7.95 -5.47 1.91
C LEU A 65 -7.49 -5.24 0.47
N TYR A 66 -8.16 -5.82 -0.51
CA TYR A 66 -7.74 -5.72 -1.91
C TYR A 66 -7.95 -4.32 -2.51
N GLU A 67 -8.92 -3.55 -2.02
CA GLU A 67 -9.05 -2.12 -2.33
C GLU A 67 -7.80 -1.35 -1.88
N ARG A 68 -7.32 -1.59 -0.66
CA ARG A 68 -6.09 -0.96 -0.13
C ARG A 68 -4.86 -1.38 -0.92
N VAL A 69 -4.77 -2.66 -1.29
CA VAL A 69 -3.71 -3.21 -2.15
C VAL A 69 -3.65 -2.45 -3.48
N GLU A 70 -4.79 -2.14 -4.10
CA GLU A 70 -4.84 -1.38 -5.35
C GLU A 70 -4.21 0.02 -5.21
N HIS A 71 -4.51 0.73 -4.11
CA HIS A 71 -3.88 2.03 -3.86
C HIS A 71 -2.38 1.92 -3.56
N ILE A 72 -1.96 0.89 -2.81
CA ILE A 72 -0.53 0.66 -2.52
C ILE A 72 0.25 0.45 -3.82
N ILE A 73 -0.28 -0.34 -4.75
CA ILE A 73 0.32 -0.55 -6.08
C ILE A 73 0.38 0.78 -6.84
N GLY A 74 -0.73 1.51 -6.91
CA GLY A 74 -0.78 2.79 -7.62
C GLY A 74 0.23 3.82 -7.10
N ILE A 75 0.37 3.94 -5.78
CA ILE A 75 1.38 4.80 -5.16
C ILE A 75 2.79 4.33 -5.52
N SER A 76 3.07 3.03 -5.41
CA SER A 76 4.39 2.47 -5.72
C SER A 76 4.76 2.68 -7.18
N ASP A 77 3.81 2.53 -8.10
CA ASP A 77 4.02 2.71 -9.54
C ASP A 77 4.27 4.18 -9.89
N ALA A 78 3.47 5.10 -9.34
CA ALA A 78 3.64 6.54 -9.53
C ALA A 78 4.98 7.06 -8.95
N LEU A 79 5.43 6.49 -7.83
CA LEU A 79 6.75 6.84 -7.29
C LEU A 79 7.89 6.26 -8.14
N ARG A 80 7.71 5.08 -8.74
CA ARG A 80 8.70 4.51 -9.66
C ARG A 80 8.87 5.36 -10.92
N THR A 81 7.79 5.96 -11.45
CA THR A 81 7.87 6.89 -12.58
C THR A 81 8.49 8.23 -12.18
N SER A 82 8.26 8.68 -10.93
CA SER A 82 8.85 9.92 -10.40
C SER A 82 10.34 9.78 -10.05
N TYR A 83 10.78 8.60 -9.62
CA TYR A 83 12.15 8.31 -9.20
C TYR A 83 12.77 7.11 -9.97
N PRO A 84 12.81 7.15 -11.31
CA PRO A 84 13.15 5.99 -12.14
C PRO A 84 14.60 5.50 -11.96
N HIS A 85 15.51 6.40 -11.56
CA HIS A 85 16.92 6.11 -11.34
C HIS A 85 17.33 6.13 -9.86
N ASN A 86 16.38 6.32 -8.93
CA ASN A 86 16.66 6.35 -7.50
C ASN A 86 15.52 5.73 -6.66
N PRO A 87 15.32 4.40 -6.72
CA PRO A 87 14.28 3.72 -5.95
C PRO A 87 14.33 3.98 -4.43
N PRO A 88 15.51 4.08 -3.77
CA PRO A 88 15.57 4.48 -2.36
C PRO A 88 14.91 5.83 -2.06
N MET A 89 14.96 6.77 -3.01
CA MET A 89 14.32 8.08 -2.85
C MET A 89 12.79 8.00 -2.82
N ALA A 90 12.18 7.07 -3.56
CA ALA A 90 10.74 6.82 -3.49
C ALA A 90 10.30 6.41 -2.07
N ALA A 91 11.04 5.48 -1.45
CA ALA A 91 10.79 5.06 -0.07
C ALA A 91 11.07 6.18 0.95
N LEU A 92 12.06 7.05 0.67
CA LEU A 92 12.36 8.20 1.52
C LEU A 92 11.27 9.27 1.43
N TRP A 93 10.72 9.54 0.24
CA TRP A 93 9.65 10.50 0.03
C TRP A 93 8.43 10.17 0.89
N MET A 94 8.07 8.89 1.02
CA MET A 94 6.99 8.44 1.91
C MET A 94 7.17 8.87 3.37
N LYS A 95 8.42 9.04 3.81
CA LYS A 95 8.80 9.36 5.20
C LYS A 95 9.05 10.85 5.40
N GLN A 96 9.22 11.63 4.34
CA GLN A 96 9.52 13.06 4.43
C GLN A 96 8.25 13.90 4.65
N LYS A 97 8.40 14.99 5.40
CA LYS A 97 7.33 15.97 5.58
C LYS A 97 6.95 16.58 4.24
N ASN A 98 5.64 16.70 3.97
CA ASN A 98 5.13 17.28 2.75
C ASN A 98 4.21 18.46 3.08
N LYS A 99 4.43 19.61 2.42
CA LYS A 99 3.62 20.82 2.62
C LYS A 99 2.16 20.63 2.20
N ARG A 100 1.89 19.75 1.23
CA ARG A 100 0.54 19.40 0.78
C ARG A 100 -0.24 18.63 1.86
N PHE A 101 0.45 18.07 2.85
CA PHE A 101 -0.12 17.30 3.96
C PHE A 101 0.07 18.03 5.29
N ASP A 102 0.05 19.36 5.30
CA ASP A 102 0.18 20.20 6.50
C ASP A 102 1.44 19.90 7.33
N GLY A 103 2.52 19.50 6.65
CA GLY A 103 3.79 19.16 7.29
C GLY A 103 3.88 17.74 7.83
N ALA A 104 2.84 16.92 7.68
CA ALA A 104 2.91 15.48 7.88
C ALA A 104 3.58 14.78 6.69
N SER A 105 4.11 13.57 6.92
CA SER A 105 4.59 12.72 5.83
C SER A 105 3.45 11.94 5.17
N PRO A 106 3.60 11.53 3.89
CA PRO A 106 2.63 10.65 3.24
C PRO A 106 2.32 9.41 4.07
N LEU A 107 3.34 8.79 4.68
CA LEU A 107 3.17 7.62 5.53
C LEU A 107 2.37 7.92 6.80
N GLN A 108 2.58 9.09 7.42
CA GLN A 108 1.80 9.50 8.59
C GLN A 108 0.31 9.64 8.25
N LYS A 109 -0.02 10.24 7.09
CA LYS A 109 -1.40 10.34 6.60
C LYS A 109 -2.01 8.95 6.43
N ILE A 110 -1.31 8.06 5.72
CA ILE A 110 -1.76 6.67 5.48
C ILE A 110 -2.01 5.91 6.79
N VAL A 111 -1.09 6.00 7.76
CA VAL A 111 -1.22 5.27 9.03
C VAL A 111 -2.35 5.83 9.90
N THR A 112 -2.60 7.13 9.84
CA THR A 112 -3.61 7.80 10.69
C THR A 112 -5.02 7.66 10.11
N GLU A 113 -5.14 7.74 8.78
CA GLU A 113 -6.43 7.85 8.08
C GLU A 113 -6.82 6.55 7.36
N GLY A 114 -5.91 5.58 7.26
CA GLY A 114 -6.17 4.30 6.61
C GLY A 114 -6.43 4.45 5.11
N LEU A 115 -7.63 4.09 4.67
CA LEU A 115 -8.00 4.11 3.25
C LEU A 115 -8.02 5.53 2.69
N GLU A 116 -8.61 6.48 3.43
CA GLU A 116 -8.64 7.90 3.02
C GLU A 116 -7.23 8.48 2.85
N GLY A 117 -6.30 8.08 3.72
CA GLY A 117 -4.90 8.44 3.61
C GLY A 117 -4.24 7.87 2.35
N LEU A 118 -4.55 6.61 1.99
CA LEU A 118 -4.08 5.99 0.75
C LEU A 118 -4.63 6.71 -0.49
N ILE A 119 -5.92 7.02 -0.51
CA ILE A 119 -6.57 7.75 -1.62
C ILE A 119 -5.92 9.13 -1.78
N THR A 120 -5.84 9.88 -0.68
CA THR A 120 -5.24 11.23 -0.67
C THR A 120 -3.80 11.23 -1.17
N VAL A 121 -2.98 10.29 -0.69
CA VAL A 121 -1.58 10.18 -1.14
C VAL A 121 -1.50 9.75 -2.59
N ARG A 122 -2.32 8.79 -3.04
CA ARG A 122 -2.35 8.35 -4.44
C ARG A 122 -2.73 9.48 -5.37
N SER A 123 -3.81 10.22 -5.09
CA SER A 123 -4.21 11.40 -5.87
C SER A 123 -3.08 12.44 -5.96
N HIS A 124 -2.25 12.57 -4.92
CA HIS A 124 -1.13 13.50 -4.96
C HIS A 124 0.00 13.07 -5.91
N VAL A 125 0.27 11.78 -6.05
CA VAL A 125 1.42 11.27 -6.84
C VAL A 125 1.04 10.75 -8.22
N ASP A 126 -0.22 10.35 -8.41
CA ASP A 126 -0.76 9.79 -9.63
C ASP A 126 -1.82 10.73 -10.22
N CYS A 127 -1.36 11.66 -11.08
CA CYS A 127 -2.25 12.62 -11.74
C CYS A 127 -3.33 11.94 -12.60
N SER A 128 -3.05 10.73 -13.13
CA SER A 128 -4.02 10.00 -13.95
C SER A 128 -5.17 9.47 -13.10
N TYR A 129 -4.86 9.01 -11.89
CA TYR A 129 -5.85 8.62 -10.91
C TYR A 129 -6.62 9.83 -10.38
N ASP A 130 -5.94 10.94 -10.05
CA ASP A 130 -6.58 12.17 -9.57
C ASP A 130 -7.65 12.69 -10.55
N TRP A 131 -7.32 12.76 -11.84
CA TRP A 131 -8.26 13.14 -12.89
C TRP A 131 -9.49 12.23 -12.98
N GLN A 132 -9.33 10.92 -12.73
CA GLN A 132 -10.44 9.97 -12.78
C GLN A 132 -11.39 10.11 -11.59
N VAL A 133 -10.88 10.47 -10.41
CA VAL A 133 -11.68 10.59 -9.18
C VAL A 133 -12.16 12.01 -8.91
N ASN A 134 -11.57 13.01 -9.56
CA ASN A 134 -11.93 14.42 -9.45
C ASN A 134 -11.89 15.09 -10.85
N PRO A 135 -12.92 14.87 -11.69
CA PRO A 135 -12.97 15.36 -13.08
C PRO A 135 -13.25 16.86 -13.22
#